data_AF-A0A661KW21-F1
#
_entry.id   AF-A0A661KW21-F1
#
_cell.length_a   1.000
_cell.length_b   1.000
_cell.length_c   1.000
_cell.angle_alpha   90.00
_cell.angle_beta   90.00
_cell.angle_gamma   90.00
#
_symmetry.space_group_name_H-M   'P 1'
#
loop_
_entity.id
_entity.type
_entity.pdbx_description
1 polymer ?
#
loop_
_entity_poly.entity_id
_entity_poly.type
_entity_poly.pdbx_seq_one_letter_code
_entity_poly.pdbx_strand_id
1 'polypeptide(L)'
;MILNSIVGLFSNDLAIDLGTANTLVYVKGKGIVLSEPSVVAVKRDNKGNNRILTVGREAKKMLGKTPGNIVAVRPLKDGVIANFEI
;
A
#
# COMPACT_ATOMS: atom_id res chain seq x y z
N MET A 1 -18.98 28.69 3.57
CA MET A 1 -17.61 29.23 3.41
C MET A 1 -16.82 29.20 4.72
N ILE A 2 -17.36 29.69 5.85
CA ILE A 2 -16.70 29.62 7.17
C ILE A 2 -16.63 28.19 7.73
N LEU A 3 -17.71 27.40 7.58
CA LEU A 3 -17.79 26.04 8.10
C LEU A 3 -16.72 25.09 7.50
N ASN A 4 -16.44 25.21 6.20
CA ASN A 4 -15.43 24.42 5.51
C ASN A 4 -14.00 24.71 6.03
N SER A 5 -13.75 25.94 6.48
CA SER A 5 -12.43 26.33 7.00
C SER A 5 -12.18 25.69 8.37
N ILE A 6 -13.21 25.64 9.23
CA ILE A 6 -13.12 24.99 10.54
C ILE A 6 -12.97 23.47 10.38
N VAL A 7 -13.73 22.86 9.46
CA VAL A 7 -13.59 21.41 9.15
C VAL A 7 -12.23 21.09 8.53
N GLY A 8 -11.68 21.97 7.68
CA GLY A 8 -10.36 21.82 7.10
C GLY A 8 -9.20 21.87 8.11
N LEU A 9 -9.38 22.57 9.24
CA LEU A 9 -8.41 22.54 10.35
C LEU A 9 -8.35 21.19 11.07
N PHE A 10 -9.40 20.37 10.99
CA PHE A 10 -9.44 19.00 11.50
C PHE A 10 -9.24 17.93 10.40
N SER A 11 -8.99 18.35 9.15
CA SER A 11 -8.60 17.48 8.05
C SER A 11 -7.17 16.97 8.24
N ASN A 12 -6.95 15.66 8.11
CA ASN A 12 -5.61 15.14 7.92
C ASN A 12 -5.26 15.25 6.43
N ASP A 13 -4.72 16.39 6.01
CA ASP A 13 -4.22 16.54 4.64
C ASP A 13 -3.06 15.55 4.41
N LEU A 14 -3.28 14.60 3.50
CA LEU A 14 -2.34 13.54 3.14
C LEU A 14 -1.81 13.72 1.72
N ALA A 15 -0.50 13.50 1.54
CA ALA A 15 0.09 13.22 0.24
C ALA A 15 0.65 11.79 0.25
N ILE A 16 0.37 11.03 -0.80
CA ILE A 16 0.80 9.63 -0.94
C ILE A 16 1.68 9.54 -2.19
N ASP A 17 2.92 9.10 -2.00
CA ASP A 17 3.80 8.69 -3.09
C ASP A 17 3.65 7.18 -3.26
N LEU A 18 3.10 6.76 -4.40
CA LEU A 18 2.90 5.36 -4.77
C LEU A 18 4.00 4.92 -5.75
N GLY A 19 5.20 4.70 -5.22
CA GLY A 19 6.33 4.21 -5.99
C GLY A 19 6.25 2.71 -6.31
N THR A 20 6.99 2.28 -7.33
CA THR A 20 7.10 0.84 -7.67
C THR A 20 7.85 0.04 -6.60
N ALA A 21 8.66 0.70 -5.79
CA ALA A 21 9.47 0.08 -4.75
C ALA A 21 8.99 0.39 -3.34
N ASN A 22 8.63 1.64 -3.06
CA ASN A 22 8.19 2.10 -1.74
C ASN A 22 7.00 3.05 -1.86
N THR A 23 6.14 2.99 -0.86
CA THR A 23 5.01 3.90 -0.66
C THR A 23 5.33 4.79 0.52
N LEU A 24 5.20 6.10 0.33
CA LEU A 24 5.37 7.09 1.39
C LEU A 24 4.07 7.81 1.63
N VAL A 25 3.79 8.14 2.90
CA VAL A 25 2.67 9.00 3.28
C VAL A 25 3.21 10.19 4.04
N TYR A 26 2.88 11.37 3.56
CA TYR A 26 3.15 12.64 4.21
C TYR A 26 1.86 13.21 4.79
N VAL A 27 1.92 13.68 6.03
CA VAL A 27 0.83 14.43 6.68
C VAL A 27 1.26 15.87 6.84
N LYS A 28 0.44 16.82 6.38
CA LYS A 28 0.68 18.26 6.56
C LYS A 28 0.91 18.59 8.03
N GLY A 29 2.05 19.23 8.32
CA GLY A 29 2.44 19.59 9.68
C GLY A 29 3.09 18.47 10.51
N LYS A 30 3.12 17.21 10.02
CA LYS A 30 3.85 16.10 10.69
C LYS A 30 5.04 15.57 9.89
N GLY A 31 5.07 15.78 8.58
CA GLY A 31 6.11 15.22 7.72
C GLY A 31 5.73 13.83 7.18
N ILE A 32 6.75 13.04 6.79
CA ILE A 32 6.57 11.66 6.35
C ILE A 32 6.25 10.79 7.57
N VAL A 33 5.05 10.22 7.60
CA VAL A 33 4.55 9.36 8.68
C VAL A 33 4.60 7.87 8.34
N LEU A 34 4.76 7.53 7.06
CA LEU A 34 4.88 6.15 6.59
C LEU A 34 5.93 6.07 5.47
N SER A 35 6.77 5.04 5.52
CA SER A 35 7.71 4.68 4.47
C SER A 35 7.87 3.16 4.45
N GLU A 36 7.04 2.50 3.65
CA GLU A 36 6.96 1.04 3.55
C GLU A 36 7.21 0.58 2.11
N PRO A 37 7.78 -0.62 1.90
CA PRO A 37 7.82 -1.22 0.57
C PRO A 37 6.44 -1.36 -0.06
N SER A 38 6.34 -1.11 -1.37
CA SER A 38 5.10 -1.29 -2.13
C SER A 38 4.90 -2.76 -2.50
N VAL A 39 4.72 -3.60 -1.48
CA VAL A 39 4.60 -5.04 -1.59
C VAL A 39 3.39 -5.51 -0.79
N VAL A 40 2.63 -6.44 -1.36
CA VAL A 40 1.50 -7.10 -0.73
C VAL A 40 1.70 -8.61 -0.80
N ALA A 41 1.42 -9.32 0.29
CA ALA A 41 1.37 -10.77 0.31
C ALA A 41 -0.09 -11.22 0.44
N VAL A 42 -0.54 -12.04 -0.50
CA VAL A 42 -1.92 -12.56 -0.56
C VAL A 42 -1.92 -14.08 -0.49
N LYS A 43 -2.97 -14.66 0.09
CA LYS A 43 -3.30 -16.08 -0.03
C LYS A 43 -4.40 -16.23 -1.07
N ARG A 44 -4.15 -17.02 -2.10
CA ARG A 44 -5.15 -17.36 -3.13
C ARG A 44 -5.99 -18.53 -2.67
N ASP A 45 -7.30 -18.40 -2.67
CA ASP A 45 -8.18 -19.54 -2.44
C ASP A 45 -8.38 -20.38 -3.73
N ASN A 46 -9.04 -21.53 -3.60
CA ASN A 46 -9.30 -22.44 -4.71
C ASN A 46 -10.30 -21.87 -5.74
N LYS A 47 -10.99 -20.77 -5.42
CA LYS A 47 -11.96 -20.08 -6.29
C LYS A 47 -11.33 -18.88 -7.01
N GLY A 48 -10.04 -18.62 -6.77
CA GLY A 48 -9.30 -17.51 -7.38
C GLY A 48 -9.35 -16.19 -6.59
N ASN A 49 -9.96 -16.16 -5.40
CA ASN A 49 -10.01 -14.94 -4.60
C ASN A 49 -8.68 -14.70 -3.87
N ASN A 50 -8.28 -13.44 -3.76
CA ASN A 50 -7.10 -13.01 -3.03
C ASN A 50 -7.49 -12.53 -1.62
N ARG A 51 -6.91 -13.14 -0.58
CA ARG A 51 -6.98 -12.62 0.80
C ARG A 51 -5.64 -12.00 1.18
N ILE A 52 -5.63 -10.69 1.47
CA ILE A 52 -4.44 -10.01 1.99
C ILE A 52 -4.03 -10.64 3.33
N LEU A 53 -2.76 -11.03 3.42
CA LEU A 53 -2.14 -11.54 4.64
C LEU A 53 -1.34 -10.45 5.34
N THR A 54 -0.53 -9.71 4.57
CA THR A 54 0.32 -8.64 5.07
C THR A 54 0.74 -7.70 3.94
N VAL A 55 1.23 -6.51 4.30
CA VAL A 55 1.69 -5.44 3.40
C VAL A 55 3.03 -4.89 3.89
N GLY A 56 3.73 -4.12 3.05
CA GLY A 56 4.93 -3.41 3.48
C GLY A 56 6.13 -4.33 3.69
N ARG A 57 6.91 -4.06 4.74
CA ARG A 57 8.14 -4.79 5.09
C ARG A 57 7.92 -6.28 5.26
N GLU A 58 6.85 -6.69 5.94
CA GLU A 58 6.57 -8.11 6.16
C GLU A 58 6.23 -8.82 4.86
N ALA A 59 5.43 -8.20 3.98
CA ALA A 59 5.20 -8.74 2.63
C ALA A 59 6.49 -8.81 1.80
N LYS A 60 7.36 -7.79 1.89
CA LYS A 60 8.65 -7.78 1.19
C LYS A 60 9.56 -8.94 1.61
N LYS A 61 9.59 -9.31 2.89
CA LYS A 61 10.38 -10.46 3.38
C LYS A 61 9.96 -11.78 2.73
N MET A 62 8.71 -11.86 2.24
CA MET A 62 8.15 -13.06 1.62
C MET A 62 8.45 -13.17 0.12
N LEU A 63 8.98 -12.12 -0.53
CA LEU A 63 9.30 -12.16 -1.96
C LEU A 63 10.26 -13.31 -2.29
N GLY A 64 9.84 -14.19 -3.21
CA GLY A 64 10.60 -15.38 -3.62
C GLY A 64 10.68 -16.49 -2.55
N LYS A 65 9.94 -16.38 -1.45
CA LYS A 65 10.01 -17.30 -0.29
C LYS A 65 8.64 -17.80 0.17
N THR A 66 7.59 -17.63 -0.64
CA THR A 66 6.24 -18.03 -0.26
C THR A 66 5.96 -19.51 -0.54
N PRO A 67 5.37 -20.26 0.41
CA PRO A 67 4.93 -21.63 0.18
C PRO A 67 3.50 -21.69 -0.40
N GLY A 68 3.21 -22.76 -1.15
CA GLY A 68 1.86 -23.12 -1.58
C GLY A 68 1.13 -22.00 -2.34
N ASN A 69 -0.05 -21.62 -1.86
CA ASN A 69 -0.93 -20.64 -2.48
C ASN A 69 -0.73 -19.20 -2.00
N ILE A 70 0.41 -18.91 -1.36
CA ILE A 70 0.76 -17.55 -0.95
C ILE A 70 1.63 -16.92 -2.04
N VAL A 71 1.33 -15.67 -2.39
CA VAL A 71 2.12 -14.90 -3.36
C VAL A 71 2.40 -13.52 -2.81
N ALA A 72 3.67 -13.13 -2.79
CA ALA A 72 4.09 -11.77 -2.53
C ALA A 72 4.36 -11.06 -3.86
N VAL A 73 3.74 -9.90 -4.07
CA VAL A 73 3.82 -9.15 -5.33
C VAL A 73 4.05 -7.66 -5.09
N ARG A 74 4.54 -6.97 -6.12
CA ARG A 74 4.50 -5.52 -6.22
C ARG A 74 3.34 -5.13 -7.14
N PRO A 75 2.28 -4.47 -6.63
CA PRO A 75 1.15 -4.07 -7.47
C PRO A 75 1.52 -2.94 -8.43
N LEU A 76 2.57 -2.17 -8.11
CA LEU A 76 3.12 -1.09 -8.92
C LEU A 76 4.44 -1.56 -9.54
N LYS A 77 4.52 -1.58 -10.87
CA LYS A 77 5.72 -2.04 -11.59
C LYS A 77 5.91 -1.22 -12.86
N ASP A 78 7.15 -0.87 -13.19
CA ASP A 78 7.52 -0.15 -14.41
C ASP A 78 6.70 1.14 -14.65
N GLY A 79 6.31 1.81 -13.56
CA GLY A 79 5.53 3.06 -13.59
C GLY A 79 4.03 2.88 -13.80
N VAL A 80 3.52 1.63 -13.83
CA VAL A 80 2.10 1.33 -14.04
C VAL A 80 1.51 0.54 -12.87
N ILE A 81 0.18 0.58 -12.77
CA ILE A 81 -0.59 -0.34 -11.93
C ILE A 81 -0.63 -1.67 -12.68
N ALA A 82 0.19 -2.61 -12.24
CA ALA A 82 0.32 -3.93 -12.86
C ALA A 82 -0.78 -4.90 -12.37
N ASN A 83 -1.45 -4.57 -11.27
CA ASN A 83 -2.57 -5.34 -10.78
C ASN A 83 -3.58 -4.45 -10.05
N PHE A 84 -4.85 -4.48 -10.49
CA PHE A 84 -5.95 -3.70 -9.94
C PHE A 84 -6.78 -4.48 -8.89
N GLU A 85 -6.69 -5.81 -8.88
CA GLU A 85 -7.52 -6.72 -8.07
C GLU A 85 -6.71 -7.53 -7.05
N ILE A 86 -5.41 -7.28 -6.96
CA ILE A 86 -4.59 -7.68 -5.80
C ILE A 86 -4.78 -6.66 -4.69
#